data_AF-Q6L701-F1
#
_entry.id   AF-Q6L701-F1
#
_cell.length_a   1.000
_cell.length_b   1.000
_cell.length_c   1.000
_cell.angle_alpha   90.00
_cell.angle_beta   90.00
_cell.angle_gamma   90.00
#
_symmetry.space_group_name_H-M   'P 1'
#
loop_
_entity.id
_entity.type
_entity.pdbx_description
1 polymer ?
#
loop_
_entity_poly.entity_id
_entity_poly.type
_entity_poly.pdbx_seq_one_letter_code
_entity_poly.pdbx_strand_id
1 'polypeptide(L)'
;MDEKLVGYVIGVIDSEGSFSVSVKLQKTTAYGVRLDPVFSITQAERVVLETVRQVVGVGRIRKKPGQKHLWLYIVDSYPDLQVLITFLDAHIGLLIAKRRSYEVFREIVSMLIAGRHKTLEGLIEVLKLVDSLSKLNPKSRRRRDLDLIITLLRTGREPPGDR
;
A
#
# COMPACT_ATOMS: atom_id res chain seq x y z
N MET A 1 -16.75 19.51 6.12
CA MET A 1 -15.69 18.96 6.99
C MET A 1 -14.77 20.11 7.34
N ASP A 2 -14.30 20.25 8.58
CA ASP A 2 -13.42 21.35 8.98
C ASP A 2 -12.08 21.27 8.22
N GLU A 3 -11.78 22.28 7.39
CA GLU A 3 -10.55 22.35 6.58
C GLU A 3 -9.27 22.21 7.42
N LYS A 4 -9.26 22.74 8.65
CA LYS A 4 -8.12 22.61 9.56
C LYS A 4 -7.89 21.17 9.96
N LEU A 5 -8.97 20.44 10.23
CA LEU A 5 -8.91 19.02 10.59
C LEU A 5 -8.44 18.17 9.40
N VAL A 6 -8.87 18.50 8.17
CA VAL A 6 -8.36 17.85 6.95
C VAL A 6 -6.86 18.08 6.79
N GLY A 7 -6.42 19.33 6.91
CA GLY A 7 -4.99 19.67 6.84
C GLY A 7 -4.17 18.93 7.88
N TYR A 8 -4.67 18.83 9.12
CA TYR A 8 -4.04 18.02 10.18
C TYR A 8 -3.91 16.55 9.78
N VAL A 9 -5.00 15.94 9.29
CA VAL A 9 -4.98 14.52 8.88
C VAL A 9 -4.03 14.28 7.71
N ILE A 10 -3.99 15.16 6.71
CA ILE A 10 -3.01 15.05 5.62
C ILE A 10 -1.58 15.19 6.16
N GLY A 11 -1.32 16.10 7.11
CA GLY A 11 -0.02 16.22 7.76
C GLY A 11 0.41 14.95 8.52
N VAL A 12 -0.53 14.28 9.21
CA VAL A 12 -0.28 12.99 9.86
C VAL A 12 0.03 11.91 8.81
N ILE A 13 -0.71 11.87 7.69
CA ILE A 13 -0.42 10.95 6.59
C ILE A 13 0.96 11.24 6.00
N ASP A 14 1.30 12.50 5.75
CA ASP A 14 2.55 12.90 5.10
C ASP A 14 3.79 12.63 5.97
N SER A 15 3.62 12.62 7.28
CA SER A 15 4.69 12.29 8.24
C SER A 15 4.76 10.77 8.53
N GLU A 16 3.65 10.14 8.89
CA GLU A 16 3.62 8.79 9.46
C GLU A 16 2.97 7.71 8.57
N GLY A 17 2.28 8.11 7.51
CA GLY A 17 1.67 7.21 6.54
C GLY A 17 2.66 6.25 5.87
N SER A 18 2.19 5.05 5.58
CA SER A 18 2.97 4.02 4.88
C SER A 18 2.14 3.48 3.73
N PHE A 19 2.60 3.75 2.51
CA PHE A 19 2.09 3.15 1.28
C PHE A 19 2.95 1.94 0.93
N SER A 20 2.36 0.75 0.89
CA SER A 20 3.12 -0.49 0.72
C SER A 20 2.35 -1.51 -0.11
N VAL A 21 3.06 -2.34 -0.85
CA VAL A 21 2.48 -3.47 -1.59
C VAL A 21 3.29 -4.71 -1.29
N SER A 22 2.65 -5.69 -0.65
CA SER A 22 3.30 -6.97 -0.36
C SER A 22 3.21 -7.89 -1.57
N VAL A 23 4.31 -8.56 -1.89
CA VAL A 23 4.39 -9.59 -2.93
C VAL A 23 4.42 -10.96 -2.26
N LYS A 24 3.34 -11.73 -2.40
CA LYS A 24 3.18 -13.06 -1.81
C LYS A 24 3.23 -14.12 -2.89
N LEU A 25 3.87 -15.26 -2.60
CA LEU A 25 3.87 -16.39 -3.51
C LEU A 25 2.71 -17.30 -3.13
N GLN A 26 1.75 -17.42 -4.03
CA GLN A 26 0.50 -18.12 -3.80
C GLN A 26 0.16 -18.94 -5.04
N LYS A 27 0.40 -20.25 -4.97
CA LYS A 27 0.22 -21.19 -6.09
C LYS A 27 -1.19 -21.21 -6.69
N THR A 28 -2.19 -20.74 -5.95
CA THR A 28 -3.58 -20.70 -6.42
C THR A 28 -3.88 -19.50 -7.32
N THR A 29 -2.93 -18.58 -7.55
CA THR A 29 -3.10 -17.48 -8.52
C THR A 29 -2.51 -17.88 -9.87
N ALA A 30 -2.98 -17.24 -10.95
CA ALA A 30 -2.62 -17.60 -12.33
C ALA A 30 -1.11 -17.64 -12.61
N TYR A 31 -0.31 -16.88 -11.86
CA TYR A 31 1.14 -16.80 -12.02
C TYR A 31 1.92 -17.11 -10.73
N GLY A 32 1.26 -17.72 -9.74
CA GLY A 32 1.88 -18.02 -8.45
C GLY A 32 2.24 -16.79 -7.61
N VAL A 33 1.81 -15.58 -8.01
CA VAL A 33 2.08 -14.30 -7.35
C VAL A 33 0.76 -13.61 -6.98
N ARG A 34 0.69 -13.08 -5.77
CA ARG A 34 -0.40 -12.21 -5.29
C ARG A 34 0.19 -10.88 -4.79
N LEU A 35 -0.50 -9.79 -5.14
CA LEU A 35 -0.14 -8.43 -4.74
C LEU A 35 -1.17 -7.91 -3.75
N ASP A 36 -0.70 -7.52 -2.56
CA ASP A 36 -1.54 -6.99 -1.48
C ASP A 36 -1.16 -5.54 -1.17
N PRO A 37 -1.86 -4.55 -1.77
CA PRO A 37 -1.68 -3.14 -1.44
C PRO A 37 -2.25 -2.83 -0.05
N VAL A 38 -1.49 -2.08 0.75
CA VAL A 38 -1.86 -1.66 2.10
C VAL A 38 -1.39 -0.24 2.34
N PHE A 39 -2.32 0.62 2.76
CA PHE A 39 -2.00 1.86 3.45
C PHE A 39 -2.09 1.65 4.96
N SER A 40 -1.15 2.19 5.73
CA SER A 40 -1.19 2.12 7.18
C SER A 40 -0.52 3.29 7.88
N ILE A 41 -0.92 3.53 9.14
CA ILE A 41 -0.27 4.47 10.07
C ILE A 41 -0.04 3.73 11.37
N THR A 42 1.16 3.82 11.93
CA THR A 42 1.47 3.31 13.27
C THR A 42 1.60 4.48 14.23
N GLN A 43 0.89 4.44 15.35
CA GLN A 43 0.91 5.52 16.34
C GLN A 43 0.67 4.98 17.75
N ALA A 44 1.29 5.59 18.77
CA ALA A 44 1.05 5.28 20.18
C ALA A 44 -0.30 5.82 20.65
N GLU A 45 -0.63 7.05 20.25
CA GLU A 45 -1.89 7.71 20.56
C GLU A 45 -3.01 7.23 19.63
N ARG A 46 -3.91 6.40 20.18
CA ARG A 46 -5.03 5.83 19.42
C ARG A 46 -5.97 6.90 18.86
N VAL A 47 -6.19 7.99 19.61
CA VAL A 47 -7.10 9.07 19.23
C VAL A 47 -6.68 9.70 17.90
N VAL A 48 -5.38 9.84 17.63
CA VAL A 48 -4.87 10.34 16.33
C VAL A 48 -5.36 9.45 15.18
N LEU A 49 -5.30 8.13 15.36
CA LEU A 49 -5.75 7.16 14.35
C LEU A 49 -7.28 7.18 14.18
N GLU A 50 -8.02 7.38 15.27
CA GLU A 50 -9.48 7.52 15.23
C GLU A 50 -9.89 8.79 14.47
N THR A 51 -9.19 9.90 14.68
CA THR A 51 -9.36 11.13 13.90
C THR A 51 -9.08 10.91 12.42
N VAL A 52 -7.97 10.24 12.07
CA VAL A 52 -7.67 9.89 10.67
C VAL A 52 -8.80 9.05 10.08
N ARG A 53 -9.23 7.99 10.77
CA ARG A 53 -10.32 7.12 10.32
C ARG A 53 -11.63 7.89 10.12
N GLN A 54 -11.96 8.82 11.02
CA GLN A 54 -13.17 9.63 10.92
C GLN A 54 -13.14 10.56 9.70
N VAL A 55 -12.00 11.20 9.43
CA VAL A 55 -11.84 12.15 8.32
C VAL A 55 -11.76 11.43 6.97
N VAL A 56 -11.03 10.31 6.91
CA VAL A 56 -10.91 9.49 5.68
C VAL A 56 -12.18 8.67 5.41
N GLY A 57 -12.91 8.29 6.47
CA GLY A 57 -14.20 7.59 6.40
C GLY A 57 -14.13 6.07 6.28
N VAL A 58 -12.94 5.47 6.18
CA VAL A 58 -12.75 4.02 5.99
C VAL A 58 -11.61 3.47 6.85
N GLY A 59 -11.36 2.18 6.77
CA GLY A 59 -10.25 1.51 7.44
C GLY A 59 -10.54 1.07 8.87
N ARG A 60 -9.60 0.32 9.43
CA ARG A 60 -9.71 -0.30 10.76
C ARG A 60 -8.51 0.00 11.63
N ILE A 61 -8.72 0.01 12.94
CA ILE A 61 -7.69 0.24 13.95
C ILE A 61 -7.54 -1.00 14.81
N ARG A 62 -6.30 -1.49 14.97
CA ARG A 62 -5.97 -2.62 15.84
C ARG A 62 -4.67 -2.40 16.60
N LYS A 63 -4.43 -3.20 17.64
CA LYS A 63 -3.11 -3.24 18.29
C LYS A 63 -2.04 -3.74 17.33
N LYS A 64 -0.84 -3.15 17.39
CA LYS A 64 0.28 -3.59 16.56
C LYS A 64 0.84 -4.92 17.07
N PRO A 65 0.87 -5.98 16.24
CA PRO A 65 1.45 -7.26 16.64
C PRO A 65 2.91 -7.09 17.09
N GLY A 66 3.28 -7.73 18.20
CA GLY A 66 4.63 -7.64 18.77
C GLY A 66 4.97 -6.31 19.47
N GLN A 67 4.13 -5.27 19.37
CA GLN A 67 4.38 -3.96 19.97
C GLN A 67 3.09 -3.43 20.62
N LYS A 68 2.74 -3.97 21.80
CA LYS A 68 1.46 -3.72 22.49
C LYS A 68 1.17 -2.24 22.82
N HIS A 69 2.21 -1.41 22.93
CA HIS A 69 2.08 0.04 23.17
C HIS A 69 1.69 0.83 21.90
N LEU A 70 1.73 0.21 20.72
CA LEU A 70 1.39 0.85 19.45
C LEU A 70 0.08 0.34 18.87
N TRP A 71 -0.57 1.22 18.13
CA TRP A 71 -1.75 0.95 17.32
C TRP A 71 -1.42 1.05 15.83
N LEU A 72 -2.24 0.41 15.02
CA LEU A 72 -2.17 0.39 13.57
C LEU A 72 -3.53 0.76 12.99
N TYR A 73 -3.57 1.84 12.21
CA TYR A 73 -4.64 2.13 11.26
C TYR A 73 -4.29 1.47 9.93
N ILE A 74 -5.26 0.77 9.31
CA ILE A 74 -5.03 -0.05 8.12
C ILE A 74 -6.19 0.14 7.13
N VAL A 75 -5.82 0.34 5.86
CA VAL A 75 -6.71 0.34 4.69
C VAL A 75 -6.11 -0.60 3.65
N ASP A 76 -6.78 -1.71 3.34
CA ASP A 76 -6.25 -2.78 2.49
C ASP A 76 -7.30 -3.51 1.62
N SER A 77 -8.59 -3.18 1.75
CA SER A 77 -9.61 -3.66 0.83
C SER A 77 -9.67 -2.75 -0.41
N TYR A 78 -9.95 -3.29 -1.60
CA TYR A 78 -10.09 -2.45 -2.81
C TYR A 78 -11.15 -1.36 -2.67
N PRO A 79 -12.35 -1.61 -2.08
CA PRO A 79 -13.32 -0.55 -1.84
C PRO A 79 -12.78 0.56 -0.93
N ASP A 80 -12.15 0.22 0.19
CA ASP A 80 -11.62 1.25 1.10
C ASP A 80 -10.42 1.99 0.50
N LEU A 81 -9.57 1.29 -0.25
CA LEU A 81 -8.45 1.91 -0.96
C LEU A 81 -8.94 2.92 -2.00
N GLN A 82 -10.06 2.64 -2.68
CA GLN A 82 -10.66 3.59 -3.62
C GLN A 82 -11.14 4.86 -2.90
N VAL A 83 -11.73 4.73 -1.70
CA VAL A 83 -12.13 5.87 -0.88
C VAL A 83 -10.92 6.67 -0.40
N LEU A 84 -9.88 5.99 0.10
CA LEU A 84 -8.61 6.64 0.50
C LEU A 84 -7.97 7.40 -0.67
N ILE A 85 -7.92 6.79 -1.86
CA ILE A 85 -7.37 7.43 -3.07
C ILE A 85 -8.17 8.68 -3.41
N THR A 86 -9.50 8.60 -3.41
CA THR A 86 -10.37 9.74 -3.69
C THR A 86 -10.14 10.88 -2.69
N PHE A 87 -10.01 10.55 -1.41
CA PHE A 87 -9.70 11.53 -0.36
C PHE A 87 -8.33 12.19 -0.57
N LEU A 88 -7.30 11.42 -0.91
CA LEU A 88 -5.95 11.95 -1.12
C LEU A 88 -5.81 12.72 -2.43
N ASP A 89 -6.53 12.33 -3.49
CA ASP A 89 -6.56 13.05 -4.78
C ASP A 89 -7.11 14.47 -4.60
N ALA A 90 -8.18 14.61 -3.82
CA ALA A 90 -8.79 15.91 -3.50
C ALA A 90 -7.84 16.84 -2.72
N HIS A 91 -6.82 16.31 -2.05
CA HIS A 91 -5.91 17.06 -1.18
C HIS A 91 -4.43 16.84 -1.54
N ILE A 92 -4.14 16.39 -2.77
CA ILE A 92 -2.79 15.99 -3.17
C ILE A 92 -1.76 17.12 -3.07
N GLY A 93 -2.21 18.38 -3.19
CA GLY A 93 -1.36 19.57 -3.04
C GLY A 93 -0.82 19.76 -1.62
N LEU A 94 -1.39 19.09 -0.62
CA LEU A 94 -0.94 19.14 0.77
C LEU A 94 0.06 18.01 1.13
N LEU A 95 0.21 16.99 0.27
CA LEU A 95 1.24 15.96 0.44
C LEU A 95 2.58 16.47 -0.09
N ILE A 96 3.61 16.44 0.75
CA ILE A 96 4.97 16.87 0.40
C ILE A 96 5.90 15.66 0.45
N ALA A 97 6.12 15.11 1.64
CA ALA A 97 7.12 14.07 1.88
C ALA A 97 6.74 12.72 1.25
N LYS A 98 5.45 12.39 1.18
CA LYS A 98 4.95 11.10 0.66
C LYS A 98 4.24 11.19 -0.67
N ARG A 99 4.19 12.37 -1.30
CA ARG A 99 3.51 12.59 -2.58
C ARG A 99 3.91 11.56 -3.63
N ARG A 100 5.21 11.38 -3.86
CA ARG A 100 5.72 10.43 -4.87
C ARG A 100 5.37 8.98 -4.53
N SER A 101 5.45 8.59 -3.25
CA SER A 101 5.04 7.25 -2.82
C SER A 101 3.55 7.02 -3.01
N TYR A 102 2.73 8.03 -2.72
CA TYR A 102 1.29 8.00 -2.95
C TYR A 102 0.96 7.87 -4.44
N GLU A 103 1.57 8.66 -5.32
CA GLU A 103 1.31 8.63 -6.76
C GLU A 103 1.58 7.23 -7.35
N VAL A 104 2.72 6.61 -7.02
CA VAL A 104 3.05 5.24 -7.46
C VAL A 104 2.09 4.22 -6.85
N PHE A 105 1.74 4.38 -5.57
CA PHE A 105 0.79 3.48 -4.90
C PHE A 105 -0.61 3.56 -5.53
N ARG A 106 -1.09 4.77 -5.83
CA ARG A 106 -2.37 5.04 -6.52
C ARG A 106 -2.39 4.36 -7.88
N GLU A 107 -1.31 4.47 -8.65
CA GLU A 107 -1.17 3.81 -9.96
C GLU A 107 -1.25 2.29 -9.82
N ILE A 108 -0.50 1.70 -8.88
CA ILE A 108 -0.56 0.26 -8.61
C ILE A 108 -1.99 -0.18 -8.27
N VAL A 109 -2.66 0.51 -7.33
CA VAL A 109 -4.03 0.15 -6.93
C VAL A 109 -5.00 0.24 -8.11
N SER A 110 -4.90 1.30 -8.93
CA SER A 110 -5.72 1.45 -10.14
C SER A 110 -5.54 0.28 -11.11
N MET A 111 -4.30 -0.12 -11.37
CA MET A 111 -4.00 -1.29 -12.21
C MET A 111 -4.53 -2.60 -11.63
N LEU A 112 -4.49 -2.76 -10.30
CA LEU A 112 -5.01 -3.94 -9.61
C LEU A 112 -6.54 -4.02 -9.72
N ILE A 113 -7.25 -2.90 -9.48
CA ILE A 113 -8.70 -2.81 -9.60
C ILE A 113 -9.15 -3.07 -11.03
N ALA A 114 -8.42 -2.53 -12.02
CA ALA A 114 -8.67 -2.79 -13.44
C ALA A 114 -8.30 -4.22 -13.91
N GLY A 115 -7.75 -5.05 -13.02
CA GLY A 115 -7.38 -6.44 -13.33
C GLY A 115 -6.19 -6.58 -14.28
N ARG A 116 -5.36 -5.55 -14.46
CA ARG A 116 -4.20 -5.57 -15.38
C ARG A 116 -3.20 -6.68 -15.05
N HIS A 117 -3.02 -6.95 -13.76
CA HIS A 117 -2.17 -8.02 -13.22
C HIS A 117 -2.63 -9.45 -13.56
N LYS A 118 -3.80 -9.63 -14.19
CA LYS A 118 -4.29 -10.94 -14.66
C LYS A 118 -3.60 -11.42 -15.95
N THR A 119 -2.79 -10.55 -16.58
CA THR A 119 -1.89 -10.91 -17.69
C THR A 119 -0.46 -10.94 -17.20
N LEU A 120 0.41 -11.71 -17.86
CA LEU A 120 1.82 -11.82 -17.50
C LEU A 120 2.53 -10.46 -17.63
N GLU A 121 2.28 -9.77 -18.74
CA GLU A 121 2.85 -8.47 -19.06
C GLU A 121 2.40 -7.44 -18.03
N GLY A 122 1.10 -7.39 -17.74
CA GLY A 122 0.54 -6.47 -16.74
C GLY A 122 1.00 -6.79 -15.32
N LEU A 123 1.19 -8.07 -14.97
CA LEU A 123 1.78 -8.44 -13.68
C LEU A 123 3.21 -7.93 -13.57
N ILE A 124 4.05 -8.14 -14.59
CA ILE A 124 5.44 -7.67 -14.62
C ILE A 124 5.50 -6.14 -14.52
N GLU A 125 4.58 -5.43 -15.20
CA GLU A 125 4.45 -3.98 -15.12
C GLU A 125 4.15 -3.52 -13.68
N VAL A 126 3.14 -4.11 -13.03
CA VAL A 126 2.83 -3.77 -11.63
C VAL A 126 4.00 -4.11 -10.71
N LEU A 127 4.70 -5.23 -10.93
CA LEU A 127 5.87 -5.58 -10.13
C LEU A 127 6.98 -4.52 -10.22
N LYS A 128 7.25 -3.98 -11.41
CA LYS A 128 8.22 -2.88 -11.55
C LYS A 128 7.81 -1.65 -10.74
N LEU A 129 6.53 -1.28 -10.76
CA LEU A 129 6.02 -0.19 -9.92
C LEU A 129 6.15 -0.49 -8.42
N VAL A 130 5.90 -1.73 -7.99
CA VAL A 130 6.10 -2.17 -6.60
C VAL A 130 7.57 -2.05 -6.19
N ASP A 131 8.51 -2.31 -7.12
CA ASP A 131 9.92 -2.08 -6.90
C ASP A 131 10.26 -0.60 -6.71
N SER A 132 9.79 0.23 -7.64
CA SER A 132 9.93 1.69 -7.55
C SER A 132 9.37 2.24 -6.24
N LEU A 133 8.17 1.81 -5.83
CA LEU A 133 7.56 2.22 -4.55
C LEU A 133 8.43 1.84 -3.36
N SER A 134 9.02 0.64 -3.36
CA SER A 134 9.85 0.18 -2.25
C SER A 134 11.15 0.95 -2.13
N LYS A 135 11.74 1.39 -3.26
CA LYS A 135 12.95 2.23 -3.29
C LYS A 135 12.72 3.63 -2.73
N LEU A 136 11.47 4.12 -2.72
CA LEU A 136 11.11 5.41 -2.11
C LEU A 136 11.05 5.36 -0.58
N ASN A 137 11.08 4.18 0.04
CA ASN A 137 11.04 4.03 1.49
C ASN A 137 12.32 3.34 1.99
N PRO A 138 13.26 4.07 2.64
CA PRO A 138 14.50 3.49 3.17
C PRO A 138 14.29 2.38 4.21
N LYS A 139 13.13 2.36 4.87
CA LYS A 139 12.74 1.33 5.84
C LYS A 139 12.11 0.11 5.17
N SER A 140 11.89 0.14 3.86
CA SER A 140 11.38 -1.01 3.12
C SER A 140 12.35 -2.18 3.26
N ARG A 141 11.79 -3.35 3.53
CA ARG A 141 12.50 -4.62 3.57
C ARG A 141 11.67 -5.60 2.77
N ARG A 142 12.27 -6.15 1.72
CA ARG A 142 11.64 -7.21 0.93
C ARG A 142 12.31 -8.53 1.26
N ARG A 143 11.51 -9.54 1.58
CA ARG A 143 12.01 -10.89 1.85
C ARG A 143 12.57 -11.57 0.60
N ARG A 144 12.12 -11.15 -0.59
CA ARG A 144 12.38 -11.81 -1.87
C ARG A 144 12.94 -10.81 -2.86
N ASP A 145 13.86 -11.29 -3.68
CA ASP A 145 14.34 -10.53 -4.84
C ASP A 145 13.25 -10.48 -5.91
N LEU A 146 12.88 -9.27 -6.32
CA LEU A 146 11.85 -9.08 -7.33
C LEU A 146 12.37 -9.35 -8.74
N ASP A 147 13.66 -9.12 -8.99
CA ASP A 147 14.27 -9.41 -10.28
C ASP A 147 14.29 -10.91 -10.54
N LEU A 148 14.52 -11.71 -9.50
CA LEU A 148 14.37 -13.17 -9.56
C LEU A 148 12.92 -13.56 -9.88
N ILE A 149 11.92 -12.99 -9.20
CA ILE A 149 10.50 -13.29 -9.47
C ILE A 149 10.14 -12.94 -10.92
N ILE A 150 10.52 -11.77 -11.40
CA ILE A 150 10.27 -11.34 -12.78
C ILE A 150 10.97 -12.28 -13.78
N THR A 151 12.18 -12.74 -13.47
CA THR A 151 12.92 -13.69 -14.31
C THR A 151 12.23 -15.05 -14.38
N LEU A 152 11.74 -15.58 -13.25
CA LEU A 152 10.99 -16.83 -13.21
C LEU A 152 9.70 -16.73 -14.03
N LEU A 153 8.94 -15.65 -13.85
CA LEU A 153 7.73 -15.36 -14.62
C LEU A 153 7.99 -15.33 -16.14
N ARG A 154 9.07 -14.67 -16.58
CA ARG A 154 9.45 -14.62 -18.00
C ARG A 154 9.86 -15.96 -18.61
N THR A 155 10.35 -16.88 -17.77
CA THR A 155 10.79 -18.21 -18.21
C THR A 155 9.69 -19.27 -18.06
N GLY A 156 8.46 -18.86 -17.73
CA GLY A 156 7.33 -19.77 -17.51
C GLY A 156 7.48 -20.65 -16.26
N ARG A 157 8.41 -20.31 -15.37
CA ARG A 157 8.65 -21.05 -14.12
C ARG A 157 7.88 -20.40 -12.98
N GLU A 158 7.20 -21.20 -12.19
CA GLU A 158 6.54 -20.69 -10.99
C GLU A 158 7.58 -20.28 -9.93
N PRO A 159 7.39 -19.13 -9.25
CA PRO A 159 8.18 -18.78 -8.09
C PRO A 159 8.06 -19.83 -6.98
N PRO A 160 9.14 -20.14 -6.24
CA PRO A 160 9.08 -21.13 -5.17
C PRO A 160 8.12 -20.67 -4.08
N GLY A 161 6.97 -21.35 -3.94
CA GLY A 161 5.92 -20.98 -2.99
C GLY A 161 6.41 -20.79 -1.54
N ASP A 162 5.67 -20.03 -0.74
CA ASP A 162 5.91 -19.97 0.71
C ASP A 162 5.81 -21.40 1.27
N ARG A 163 6.86 -21.86 1.95
CA ARG A 163 6.83 -23.08 2.77
C ARG A 163 5.87 -22.90 3.93
#